data_AF-A0A5C3L299-F1
#
_entry.id   AF-A0A5C3L299-F1
#
_cell.length_a   1.000
_cell.length_b   1.000
_cell.length_c   1.000
_cell.angle_alpha   90.00
_cell.angle_beta   90.00
_cell.angle_gamma   90.00
#
_symmetry.space_group_name_H-M   'P 1'
#
loop_
_entity.id
_entity.type
_entity.pdbx_description
1 polymer ?
#
loop_
_entity_poly.entity_id
_entity_poly.type
_entity_poly.pdbx_seq_one_letter_code
_entity_poly.pdbx_strand_id
1 'polypeptide(L)'
;MKFTIAVSTLLLAATSSVSALGINCRGNSNCGGTLCQLTDLLAAANRLPDGNIYFPGQHIVCCGDNAIPSGLCAFTQSTSENITGARVKELLQGLVNHGCGKCGSNPFQNNDVSQGQLTVNWVSQR
;
A
#
# COMPACT_ATOMS: atom_id res chain seq x y z
N MET A 1 -56.59 -41.59 4.17
CA MET A 1 -55.78 -40.63 3.40
C MET A 1 -54.84 -39.92 4.36
N LYS A 2 -53.52 -40.14 4.27
CA LYS A 2 -52.51 -39.50 5.12
C LYS A 2 -51.70 -38.56 4.23
N PHE A 3 -51.84 -37.24 4.42
CA PHE A 3 -51.09 -36.22 3.71
C PHE A 3 -49.82 -35.91 4.50
N THR A 4 -48.67 -36.37 4.00
CA THR A 4 -47.36 -36.06 4.55
C THR A 4 -46.88 -34.75 3.92
N ILE A 5 -46.87 -33.66 4.68
CA ILE A 5 -46.34 -32.37 4.25
C ILE A 5 -44.84 -32.38 4.50
N ALA A 6 -44.04 -32.39 3.43
CA ALA A 6 -42.59 -32.22 3.50
C ALA A 6 -42.26 -30.72 3.59
N VAL A 7 -41.78 -30.27 4.75
CA VAL A 7 -41.30 -28.89 4.95
C VAL A 7 -39.83 -28.84 4.54
N SER A 8 -39.55 -28.28 3.36
CA SER A 8 -38.19 -28.02 2.89
C SER A 8 -37.67 -26.72 3.50
N THR A 9 -36.81 -26.82 4.51
CA THR A 9 -36.07 -25.70 5.08
C THR A 9 -35.00 -25.20 4.11
N LEU A 10 -35.20 -24.02 3.52
CA LEU A 10 -34.15 -23.28 2.80
C LEU A 10 -33.11 -22.77 3.81
N LEU A 11 -31.90 -23.30 3.78
CA LEU A 11 -30.76 -22.70 4.47
C LEU A 11 -30.19 -21.57 3.61
N LEU A 12 -30.39 -20.32 4.03
CA LEU A 12 -29.64 -19.17 3.50
C LEU A 12 -28.22 -19.20 4.10
N ALA A 13 -27.25 -19.67 3.32
CA ALA A 13 -25.85 -19.52 3.67
C ALA A 13 -25.45 -18.04 3.52
N ALA A 14 -25.22 -17.35 4.64
CA ALA A 14 -24.64 -16.02 4.64
C ALA A 14 -23.16 -16.13 4.28
N THR A 15 -22.81 -15.89 3.01
CA THR A 15 -21.41 -15.76 2.57
C THR A 15 -20.87 -14.42 3.07
N SER A 16 -20.02 -14.45 4.09
CA SER A 16 -19.28 -13.26 4.54
C SER A 16 -18.24 -12.89 3.47
N SER A 17 -18.45 -11.78 2.75
CA SER A 17 -17.41 -11.20 1.91
C SER A 17 -16.33 -10.60 2.81
N VAL A 18 -15.14 -11.19 2.82
CA VAL A 18 -13.96 -10.51 3.39
C VAL A 18 -13.62 -9.37 2.45
N SER A 19 -13.89 -8.12 2.84
CA SER A 19 -13.39 -6.97 2.08
C SER A 19 -11.86 -7.00 2.10
N ALA A 20 -11.26 -7.03 0.92
CA ALA A 20 -9.83 -6.85 0.77
C ALA A 20 -9.41 -5.48 1.34
N LEU A 21 -8.22 -5.42 1.94
CA LEU A 21 -7.66 -4.16 2.42
C LEU A 21 -7.15 -3.38 1.21
N GLY A 22 -7.78 -2.24 0.91
CA GLY A 22 -7.38 -1.37 -0.18
C GLY A 22 -6.35 -0.32 0.19
N ILE A 23 -6.31 0.77 -0.57
CA ILE A 23 -5.51 1.95 -0.25
C ILE A 23 -5.78 2.40 1.20
N ASN A 24 -4.71 2.67 1.94
CA ASN A 24 -4.79 2.99 3.36
C ASN A 24 -3.57 3.75 3.87
N CYS A 25 -3.69 4.34 5.07
CA CYS A 25 -2.60 5.06 5.74
C CYS A 25 -2.00 4.29 6.93
N ARG A 26 -2.03 2.95 6.88
CA ARG A 26 -1.43 2.11 7.93
C ARG A 26 0.08 2.07 7.75
N GLY A 27 0.80 1.96 8.87
CA GLY A 27 2.25 1.88 8.91
C GLY A 27 2.76 1.60 10.32
N ASN A 28 4.07 1.58 10.47
CA ASN A 28 4.75 1.46 11.76
C ASN A 28 4.45 2.69 12.65
N SER A 29 4.41 2.52 13.97
CA SER A 29 4.19 3.63 14.92
C SER A 29 5.25 4.73 14.81
N ASN A 30 6.47 4.40 14.38
CA ASN A 30 7.56 5.36 14.18
C ASN A 30 7.33 6.31 13.00
N CYS A 31 6.33 6.05 12.14
CA CYS A 31 5.95 6.96 11.07
C CYS A 31 5.61 8.37 11.57
N GLY A 32 4.95 8.48 12.73
CA GLY A 32 4.60 9.78 13.31
C GLY A 32 5.79 10.58 13.82
N GLY A 33 6.87 9.90 14.23
CA GLY A 33 8.08 10.52 14.78
C GLY A 33 9.13 10.91 13.75
N THR A 34 8.94 10.55 12.47
CA THR A 34 9.90 10.93 11.43
C THR A 34 9.64 12.36 10.95
N LEU A 35 10.69 13.16 10.78
CA LEU A 35 10.57 14.57 10.38
C LEU A 35 9.90 14.74 9.01
N CYS A 36 10.16 13.84 8.06
CA CYS A 36 9.66 13.96 6.70
C CYS A 36 8.20 13.53 6.54
N GLN A 37 7.56 14.06 5.51
CA GLN A 37 6.18 13.79 5.13
C GLN A 37 6.11 12.98 3.84
N LEU A 38 4.97 12.35 3.59
CA LEU A 38 4.73 11.63 2.33
C LEU A 38 4.98 12.52 1.10
N THR A 39 4.63 13.80 1.18
CA THR A 39 4.86 14.78 0.11
C THR A 39 6.34 15.00 -0.20
N ASP A 40 7.24 14.79 0.76
CA ASP A 40 8.70 14.86 0.51
C ASP A 40 9.17 13.68 -0.33
N LEU A 41 8.66 12.46 -0.05
CA LEU A 41 8.93 11.29 -0.88
C LEU A 41 8.38 11.48 -2.30
N LEU A 42 7.17 12.01 -2.44
CA LEU A 42 6.58 12.31 -3.76
C LEU A 42 7.43 13.34 -4.52
N ALA A 43 7.88 14.40 -3.86
CA ALA A 43 8.76 15.40 -4.48
C ALA A 43 10.10 14.79 -4.93
N ALA A 44 10.67 13.87 -4.16
CA ALA A 44 11.86 13.12 -4.56
C ALA A 44 11.57 12.18 -5.74
N ALA A 45 10.44 11.45 -5.70
CA ALA A 45 10.03 10.54 -6.76
C ALA A 45 9.81 11.26 -8.09
N ASN A 46 9.27 12.49 -8.07
CA ASN A 46 9.07 13.30 -9.27
C ASN A 46 10.36 13.64 -10.02
N ARG A 47 11.53 13.51 -9.37
CA ARG A 47 12.85 13.69 -10.00
C ARG A 47 13.40 12.41 -10.63
N LEU A 48 12.76 11.27 -10.42
CA LEU A 48 13.18 10.00 -11.02
C LEU A 48 12.87 9.99 -12.54
N PRO A 49 13.71 9.37 -13.38
CA PRO A 49 13.37 9.06 -14.75
C PRO A 49 12.18 8.10 -14.82
N ASP A 50 11.21 8.38 -15.71
CA ASP A 50 9.98 7.59 -15.83
C ASP A 50 10.24 6.14 -16.22
N GLY A 51 11.23 5.90 -17.08
CA GLY A 51 11.55 4.56 -17.62
C GLY A 51 12.43 3.69 -16.72
N ASN A 52 12.93 4.20 -15.59
CA ASN A 52 13.74 3.39 -14.68
C ASN A 52 12.89 2.28 -14.05
N ILE A 53 13.49 1.11 -13.87
CA ILE A 53 12.84 -0.08 -13.29
C ILE A 53 13.28 -0.26 -11.85
N TYR A 54 12.31 -0.52 -10.96
CA TYR A 54 12.52 -0.75 -9.53
C TYR A 54 11.99 -2.12 -9.14
N PHE A 55 12.78 -2.84 -8.34
CA PHE A 55 12.50 -4.23 -7.96
C PHE A 55 11.70 -4.33 -6.65
N PRO A 56 10.94 -5.41 -6.44
CA PRO A 56 10.33 -5.72 -5.15
C PRO A 56 11.29 -5.58 -3.97
N GLY A 57 10.85 -4.88 -2.92
CA GLY A 57 11.62 -4.63 -1.70
C GLY A 57 12.72 -3.56 -1.80
N GLN A 58 13.03 -3.05 -3.00
CA GLN A 58 14.00 -1.96 -3.15
C GLN A 58 13.47 -0.68 -2.50
N HIS A 59 14.30 -0.01 -1.71
CA HIS A 59 14.05 1.36 -1.26
C HIS A 59 14.24 2.33 -2.43
N ILE A 60 13.14 2.86 -2.97
CA ILE A 60 13.12 3.63 -4.21
C ILE A 60 13.44 5.09 -3.94
N VAL A 61 12.70 5.70 -3.00
CA VAL A 61 12.94 7.04 -2.47
C VAL A 61 12.75 7.00 -0.97
N CYS A 62 13.60 7.72 -0.25
CA CYS A 62 13.57 7.77 1.20
C CYS A 62 13.74 9.20 1.72
N CYS A 63 13.28 9.44 2.94
CA CYS A 63 13.41 10.71 3.62
C CYS A 63 13.55 10.53 5.14
N GLY A 64 14.08 11.54 5.81
CA GLY A 64 14.42 11.51 7.23
C GLY A 64 15.71 12.30 7.50
N ASP A 65 16.11 12.35 8.77
CA ASP A 65 17.29 13.11 9.21
C ASP A 65 18.59 12.51 8.64
N ASN A 66 19.44 13.31 8.00
CA ASN A 66 20.70 12.82 7.41
C ASN A 66 21.68 12.23 8.45
N ALA A 67 21.55 12.59 9.73
CA ALA A 67 22.38 12.05 10.81
C ALA A 67 21.87 10.70 11.34
N ILE A 68 20.68 10.24 10.93
CA ILE A 68 20.05 9.02 11.46
C ILE A 68 19.74 8.06 10.30
N PRO A 69 20.19 6.79 10.36
CA PRO A 69 19.96 5.85 9.26
C PRO A 69 18.48 5.54 9.00
N SER A 70 17.64 5.59 10.04
CA SER A 70 16.21 5.32 9.92
C SER A 70 15.42 6.45 9.27
N GLY A 71 14.25 6.14 8.73
CA GLY A 71 13.28 7.12 8.26
C GLY A 71 12.21 6.47 7.39
N LEU A 72 11.54 7.25 6.53
CA LEU A 72 10.51 6.71 5.66
C LEU A 72 11.10 6.34 4.30
N CYS A 73 10.70 5.19 3.76
CA CYS A 73 11.02 4.79 2.39
C CYS A 73 9.77 4.32 1.65
N ALA A 74 9.74 4.58 0.36
CA ALA A 74 8.81 3.98 -0.59
C ALA A 74 9.45 2.72 -1.19
N PHE A 75 8.74 1.60 -1.13
CA PHE A 75 9.15 0.32 -1.71
C PHE A 75 7.93 -0.50 -2.12
N THR A 76 8.10 -1.47 -3.01
CA THR A 76 7.02 -2.39 -3.39
C THR A 76 7.08 -3.68 -2.59
N GLN A 77 5.92 -4.26 -2.29
CA GLN A 77 5.80 -5.53 -1.58
C GLN A 77 4.51 -6.27 -2.00
N SER A 78 4.34 -7.50 -1.52
CA SER A 78 3.22 -8.38 -1.90
C SER A 78 3.16 -8.63 -3.41
N THR A 79 4.29 -8.56 -4.11
CA THR A 79 4.39 -8.67 -5.56
C THR A 79 5.77 -9.22 -5.95
N SER A 80 5.82 -9.88 -7.10
CA SER A 80 7.07 -10.22 -7.81
C SER A 80 7.33 -9.30 -9.01
N GLU A 81 6.44 -8.35 -9.29
CA GLU A 81 6.51 -7.45 -10.43
C GLU A 81 7.43 -6.26 -10.14
N ASN A 82 8.21 -5.87 -11.15
CA ASN A 82 8.94 -4.61 -11.13
C ASN A 82 8.02 -3.48 -11.57
N ILE A 83 8.30 -2.26 -11.11
CA ILE A 83 7.54 -1.07 -11.55
C ILE A 83 8.45 0.00 -12.14
N THR A 84 7.88 0.83 -13.01
CA THR A 84 8.58 1.98 -13.60
C THR A 84 8.60 3.17 -12.65
N GLY A 85 9.50 4.13 -12.88
CA GLY A 85 9.51 5.41 -12.19
C GLY A 85 8.19 6.17 -12.34
N ALA A 86 7.57 6.11 -13.51
CA ALA A 86 6.23 6.69 -13.72
C ALA A 86 5.19 6.06 -12.78
N ARG A 87 5.20 4.73 -12.63
CA ARG A 87 4.27 4.01 -11.76
C ARG A 87 4.52 4.31 -10.28
N VAL A 88 5.77 4.50 -9.87
CA VAL A 88 6.13 4.97 -8.50
C VAL A 88 5.46 6.31 -8.20
N LYS A 89 5.58 7.29 -9.11
CA LYS A 89 4.99 8.63 -8.96
C LYS A 89 3.48 8.56 -8.83
N GLU A 90 2.83 7.81 -9.71
CA GLU A 90 1.38 7.61 -9.70
C GLU A 90 0.89 7.05 -8.36
N LEU A 91 1.54 5.99 -7.86
CA LEU A 91 1.13 5.33 -6.63
C LEU A 91 1.37 6.21 -5.39
N LEU A 92 2.49 6.94 -5.32
CA LEU A 92 2.75 7.91 -4.26
C LEU A 92 1.75 9.08 -4.30
N GLN A 93 1.43 9.58 -5.50
CA GLN A 93 0.39 10.61 -5.65
C GLN A 93 -0.97 10.10 -5.17
N GLY A 94 -1.31 8.84 -5.45
CA GLY A 94 -2.53 8.22 -4.95
C GLY A 94 -2.61 8.19 -3.42
N LEU A 95 -1.50 7.93 -2.72
CA LEU A 95 -1.43 8.01 -1.25
C LEU A 95 -1.66 9.44 -0.73
N VAL A 96 -1.07 10.44 -1.39
CA VAL A 96 -1.28 11.86 -1.05
C VAL A 96 -2.75 12.24 -1.27
N ASN A 97 -3.33 11.85 -2.41
CA ASN A 97 -4.73 12.12 -2.74
C ASN A 97 -5.70 11.42 -1.78
N HIS A 98 -5.33 10.27 -1.23
CA HIS A 98 -6.09 9.56 -0.20
C HIS A 98 -6.01 10.24 1.18
N GLY A 99 -5.10 11.19 1.38
CA GLY A 99 -4.94 11.93 2.64
C GLY A 99 -3.91 11.34 3.61
N CYS A 100 -3.04 10.44 3.15
CA CYS A 100 -1.99 9.91 4.01
C CYS A 100 -0.89 10.97 4.23
N GLY A 101 -0.57 11.28 5.49
CA GLY A 101 0.44 12.30 5.82
C GLY A 101 1.88 11.76 5.89
N LYS A 102 2.05 10.50 6.30
CA LYS A 102 3.37 9.89 6.58
C LYS A 102 3.53 8.55 5.88
N CYS A 103 2.78 7.56 6.34
CA CYS A 103 2.85 6.18 5.87
C CYS A 103 1.52 5.75 5.26
N GLY A 104 1.58 4.71 4.45
CA GLY A 104 0.42 4.14 3.78
C GLY A 104 0.82 3.17 2.70
N SER A 105 -0.16 2.48 2.15
CA SER A 105 0.06 1.60 0.99
C SER A 105 -1.02 1.75 -0.06
N ASN A 106 -0.61 1.74 -1.33
CA ASN A 106 -1.46 1.90 -2.49
C ASN A 106 -1.37 0.64 -3.37
N PRO A 107 -2.48 -0.12 -3.49
CA PRO A 107 -2.50 -1.37 -4.24
C PRO A 107 -2.36 -1.13 -5.75
N PHE A 108 -1.76 -2.09 -6.45
CA PHE A 108 -1.58 -2.01 -7.90
C PHE A 108 -2.90 -2.19 -8.66
N GLN A 109 -3.76 -3.06 -8.16
CA GLN A 109 -5.00 -3.46 -8.83
C GLN A 109 -6.07 -3.86 -7.81
N ASN A 110 -7.32 -3.88 -8.28
CA ASN A 110 -8.49 -4.37 -7.55
C ASN A 110 -8.72 -3.76 -6.15
N ASN A 111 -8.03 -2.67 -5.84
CA ASN A 111 -7.98 -2.09 -4.50
C ASN A 111 -7.67 -3.14 -3.42
N ASP A 112 -6.68 -4.01 -3.68
CA ASP A 112 -6.27 -5.08 -2.76
C ASP A 112 -4.75 -5.12 -2.60
N VAL A 113 -4.28 -4.78 -1.40
CA VAL A 113 -2.85 -4.75 -1.06
C VAL A 113 -2.15 -6.11 -1.05
N SER A 114 -2.92 -7.20 -0.97
CA SER A 114 -2.37 -8.56 -1.06
C SER A 114 -1.97 -8.93 -2.48
N GLN A 115 -2.45 -8.18 -3.49
CA GLN A 115 -2.16 -8.38 -4.91
C GLN A 115 -1.07 -7.43 -5.44
N GLY A 116 -0.20 -6.94 -4.57
CA GLY A 116 0.88 -6.02 -4.90
C GLY A 116 0.55 -4.58 -4.58
N GLN A 117 1.53 -3.89 -4.00
CA GLN A 117 1.37 -2.52 -3.55
C GLN A 117 2.70 -1.75 -3.54
N LEU A 118 2.60 -0.43 -3.63
CA LEU A 118 3.64 0.47 -3.17
C LEU A 118 3.32 0.90 -1.74
N THR A 119 4.30 0.74 -0.86
CA THR A 119 4.19 1.03 0.56
C THR A 119 5.19 2.12 0.92
N VAL A 120 4.72 3.12 1.67
CA VAL A 120 5.56 4.05 2.43
C VAL A 120 5.50 3.65 3.89
N ASN A 121 6.63 3.25 4.44
CA ASN A 121 6.72 2.85 5.84
C ASN A 121 8.05 3.32 6.46
N TRP A 122 8.09 3.34 7.79
CA TRP A 122 9.36 3.51 8.51
C TRP A 122 10.25 2.29 8.32
N VAL A 123 11.54 2.55 8.06
CA VAL A 123 12.61 1.56 7.99
C VAL A 123 13.75 1.97 8.92
N SER A 124 14.45 0.98 9.48
CA SER A 124 15.59 1.21 10.38
C SER A 124 16.86 1.62 9.64
N GLN A 125 16.96 1.31 8.35
CA GLN A 125 18.03 1.71 7.45
C GLN A 125 17.42 2.10 6.11
N ARG A 126 17.60 3.35 5.71
CA ARG A 126 17.08 3.91 4.46
C ARG A 126 18.00 3.63 3.30
#